data_AF-A0A2G1X494-F1
#
_entry.id   AF-A0A2G1X494-F1
#
_cell.length_a   1.000
_cell.length_b   1.000
_cell.length_c   1.000
_cell.angle_alpha   90.00
_cell.angle_beta   90.00
_cell.angle_gamma   90.00
#
_symmetry.space_group_name_H-M   'P 1'
#
loop_
_entity.id
_entity.type
_entity.pdbx_description
1 polymer ?
#
loop_
_entity_poly.entity_id
_entity_poly.type
_entity_poly.pdbx_seq_one_letter_code
_entity_poly.pdbx_strand_id
1 'polypeptide(L)'
;MRCSRRRALRLLGITGATAATAATAGCLSSGSLNSYALIGDEFDASSIGRPYLWPDPTEIDATTRVDFATEAKEASLTELFETGEVTVRQWPLVGRDKWGTETRPRPTFLERDGTFYEVRIAEERVLERERWHFAVDRVDETPPDGAAVAEPPFDLSDQDERVLDAALDAVYAGHDGFLGDHQFDELQTVEFHHGLDADASALVPSPPFEYVEYEDEFFRAVAERRTVEVPEWTYVIDEIAASPGGFNEYARDAIVEGDLGSVGLSDGARGVLDDAIAEDPRRYGEGAPPSDDLDEALGALGIAEDLEPIDSYEERVDFRNVVVEYRDGVYRFDLIVSP
;
A
#
# COMPACT_ATOMS: atom_id res chain seq x y z
N MET A 1 11.33 65.03 0.85
CA MET A 1 10.12 64.50 1.52
C MET A 1 9.19 64.05 0.44
N ARG A 2 9.39 62.80 0.01
CA ARG A 2 9.61 62.40 -1.40
C ARG A 2 10.96 61.68 -1.46
N CYS A 3 10.96 60.59 -2.22
CA CYS A 3 12.02 59.95 -3.01
C CYS A 3 13.50 60.27 -2.75
N SER A 4 14.32 59.24 -3.02
CA SER A 4 15.71 59.28 -3.54
C SER A 4 16.84 59.20 -2.50
N ARG A 5 17.73 58.21 -2.63
CA ARG A 5 19.05 58.37 -3.29
C ARG A 5 19.97 57.14 -3.14
N ARG A 6 20.61 56.83 -4.26
CA ARG A 6 21.87 56.10 -4.49
C ARG A 6 22.97 56.23 -3.41
N ARG A 7 23.73 55.14 -3.22
CA ARG A 7 25.22 55.00 -3.19
C ARG A 7 25.56 53.57 -2.73
N ALA A 8 26.67 52.91 -3.05
CA ALA A 8 27.76 52.99 -4.04
C ALA A 8 28.60 51.70 -3.81
N LEU A 9 28.81 50.87 -4.83
CA LEU A 9 30.11 50.57 -5.46
C LEU A 9 31.28 50.22 -4.51
N ARG A 10 31.81 49.00 -4.67
CA ARG A 10 33.24 48.79 -4.92
C ARG A 10 33.53 47.42 -5.55
N LEU A 11 33.81 47.47 -6.85
CA LEU A 11 34.63 46.50 -7.58
C LEU A 11 36.07 46.51 -7.03
N LEU A 12 36.65 45.32 -6.90
CA LEU A 12 38.04 45.06 -7.24
C LEU A 12 38.07 43.73 -8.00
N GLY A 13 38.45 43.80 -9.27
CA GLY A 13 38.78 42.64 -10.09
C GLY A 13 40.25 42.30 -9.95
N ILE A 14 40.57 41.00 -9.99
CA ILE A 14 41.86 40.48 -10.41
C ILE A 14 41.57 39.35 -11.41
N THR A 15 42.12 39.52 -12.60
CA THR A 15 42.14 38.58 -13.72
C THR A 15 43.13 37.44 -13.50
N GLY A 16 42.79 36.21 -13.92
CA GLY A 16 43.81 35.19 -14.18
C GLY A 16 43.32 33.74 -14.30
N ALA A 17 43.26 33.25 -15.55
CA ALA A 17 43.53 31.88 -16.00
C ALA A 17 42.61 30.71 -15.62
N THR A 18 41.87 30.24 -16.63
CA THR A 18 41.67 28.84 -17.04
C THR A 18 41.73 27.74 -15.97
N ALA A 19 40.56 27.20 -15.64
CA ALA A 19 40.38 25.77 -15.44
C ALA A 19 39.03 25.39 -16.06
N ALA A 20 39.08 24.62 -17.14
CA ALA A 20 37.93 23.87 -17.61
C ALA A 20 37.62 22.81 -16.54
N THR A 21 36.59 23.03 -15.75
CA THR A 21 35.95 21.96 -14.98
C THR A 21 34.76 21.51 -15.80
N ALA A 22 34.94 20.38 -16.48
CA ALA A 22 33.82 19.55 -16.87
C ALA A 22 32.97 19.33 -15.62
N ALA A 23 31.70 19.71 -15.68
CA ALA A 23 30.74 19.39 -14.65
C ALA A 23 30.47 17.89 -14.75
N THR A 24 31.25 17.09 -14.03
CA THR A 24 30.83 15.75 -13.65
C THR A 24 29.69 15.93 -12.66
N ALA A 25 28.46 15.66 -13.12
CA ALA A 25 27.35 15.35 -12.24
C ALA A 25 27.74 14.18 -11.32
N GLY A 26 27.16 14.14 -10.13
CA GLY A 26 27.27 13.01 -9.21
C GLY A 26 28.40 13.13 -8.17
N CYS A 27 28.28 14.08 -7.25
CA CYS A 27 28.94 13.95 -5.94
C CYS A 27 27.86 13.89 -4.87
N LEU A 28 27.58 12.66 -4.43
CA LEU A 28 26.82 12.29 -3.24
C LEU A 28 27.26 13.13 -2.04
N SER A 29 26.48 14.15 -1.68
CA SER A 29 26.57 14.77 -0.37
C SER A 29 25.74 13.94 0.61
N SER A 30 26.43 13.20 1.47
CA SER A 30 25.89 12.71 2.74
C SER A 30 25.37 13.91 3.54
N GLY A 31 24.06 14.22 3.45
CA GLY A 31 23.45 15.33 4.17
C GLY A 31 22.13 15.90 3.63
N SER A 32 21.64 15.47 2.46
CA SER A 32 20.26 15.75 2.03
C SER A 32 19.55 14.42 1.89
N LEU A 33 18.42 14.25 2.59
CA LEU A 33 17.48 13.18 2.26
C LEU A 33 17.02 13.45 0.82
N ASN A 34 17.13 12.46 -0.07
CA ASN A 34 16.63 12.61 -1.43
C ASN A 34 15.11 12.67 -1.33
N SER A 35 14.55 13.85 -1.60
CA SER A 35 13.09 14.08 -1.63
C SER A 35 12.40 13.14 -2.62
N TYR A 36 13.07 12.83 -3.73
CA TYR A 36 12.63 11.86 -4.73
C TYR A 36 13.65 10.73 -4.80
N ALA A 37 13.19 9.49 -4.69
CA ALA A 37 14.02 8.31 -4.91
C ALA A 37 13.31 7.37 -5.90
N LEU A 38 13.90 7.20 -7.08
CA LEU A 38 13.43 6.28 -8.10
C LEU A 38 14.24 4.99 -8.03
N ILE A 39 13.55 3.87 -7.88
CA ILE A 39 14.14 2.54 -7.73
C ILE A 39 13.67 1.69 -8.89
N GLY A 40 14.61 1.09 -9.62
CA GLY A 40 14.31 0.19 -10.73
C GLY A 40 14.84 -1.22 -10.46
N ASP A 41 14.00 -2.22 -10.71
CA ASP A 41 14.37 -3.64 -10.66
C ASP A 41 14.03 -4.31 -11.98
N GLU A 42 14.85 -5.29 -12.39
CA GLU A 42 14.48 -6.18 -13.50
C GLU A 42 13.22 -6.98 -13.13
N PHE A 43 12.28 -7.03 -14.06
CA PHE A 43 11.03 -7.76 -13.92
C PHE A 43 11.04 -8.99 -14.83
N ASP A 44 10.94 -10.17 -14.24
CA ASP A 44 10.83 -11.42 -15.00
C ASP A 44 9.43 -11.59 -15.59
N ALA A 45 9.25 -11.03 -16.78
CA ALA A 45 8.03 -11.16 -17.57
C ALA A 45 7.95 -12.49 -18.36
N SER A 46 8.84 -13.45 -18.14
CA SER A 46 8.79 -14.76 -18.81
C SER A 46 7.85 -15.75 -18.14
N SER A 47 7.55 -15.54 -16.85
CA SER A 47 6.62 -16.35 -16.07
C SER A 47 5.90 -15.49 -15.03
N ILE A 48 4.61 -15.24 -15.24
CA ILE A 48 3.79 -14.44 -14.35
C ILE A 48 3.23 -15.33 -13.23
N GLY A 49 3.51 -14.94 -11.98
CA GLY A 49 3.02 -15.60 -10.76
C GLY A 49 2.47 -14.58 -9.76
N ARG A 50 2.57 -14.88 -8.46
CA ARG A 50 2.28 -13.89 -7.42
C ARG A 50 3.15 -12.63 -7.62
N PRO A 51 2.62 -11.42 -7.39
CA PRO A 51 1.31 -11.12 -6.82
C PRO A 51 0.16 -10.96 -7.85
N TYR A 52 0.42 -11.23 -9.13
CA TYR A 52 -0.55 -11.04 -10.22
C TYR A 52 -1.50 -12.24 -10.36
N LEU A 53 -0.97 -13.46 -10.31
CA LEU A 53 -1.75 -14.70 -10.38
C LEU A 53 -2.03 -15.25 -8.97
N TRP A 54 -3.31 -15.49 -8.67
CA TRP A 54 -3.79 -16.11 -7.44
C TRP A 54 -4.36 -17.51 -7.73
N PRO A 55 -3.62 -18.58 -7.39
CA PRO A 55 -4.11 -19.95 -7.55
C PRO A 55 -5.29 -20.26 -6.61
N ASP A 56 -5.25 -19.72 -5.39
CA ASP A 56 -6.35 -19.75 -4.43
C ASP A 56 -6.65 -18.31 -3.98
N PRO A 57 -7.73 -17.70 -4.50
CA PRO A 57 -8.08 -16.32 -4.14
C PRO A 57 -8.65 -16.23 -2.72
N THR A 58 -9.05 -17.34 -2.08
CA THR A 58 -9.57 -17.33 -0.71
C THR A 58 -8.49 -16.99 0.33
N GLU A 59 -7.21 -17.16 -0.04
CA GLU A 59 -6.05 -16.72 0.75
C GLU A 59 -5.85 -15.19 0.79
N ILE A 60 -6.63 -14.41 0.02
CA ILE A 60 -6.59 -12.95 0.10
C ILE A 60 -7.39 -12.52 1.32
N ASP A 61 -6.71 -11.96 2.32
CA ASP A 61 -7.35 -11.44 3.52
C ASP A 61 -8.34 -10.31 3.21
N ALA A 62 -9.43 -10.26 3.98
CA ALA A 62 -10.28 -9.09 4.03
C ALA A 62 -9.52 -7.85 4.53
N THR A 63 -10.04 -6.65 4.27
CA THR A 63 -9.50 -5.39 4.81
C THR A 63 -9.81 -5.20 6.30
N THR A 64 -10.35 -6.21 6.97
CA THR A 64 -10.71 -6.23 8.39
C THR A 64 -9.75 -7.12 9.16
N ARG A 65 -9.57 -6.86 10.47
CA ARG A 65 -8.64 -7.63 11.33
C ARG A 65 -9.01 -9.11 11.44
N VAL A 66 -10.30 -9.40 11.49
CA VAL A 66 -10.81 -10.76 11.38
C VAL A 66 -11.19 -10.99 9.94
N ASP A 67 -10.67 -12.06 9.36
CA ASP A 67 -10.92 -12.44 7.99
C ASP A 67 -12.28 -13.12 7.83
N PHE A 68 -12.77 -13.19 6.59
CA PHE A 68 -14.02 -13.86 6.29
C PHE A 68 -13.83 -15.37 6.26
N ALA A 69 -14.89 -16.11 6.62
CA ALA A 69 -14.89 -17.56 6.48
C ALA A 69 -14.58 -17.96 5.02
N THR A 70 -13.74 -18.98 4.84
CA THR A 70 -13.34 -19.48 3.52
C THR A 70 -14.57 -19.80 2.66
N GLU A 71 -15.61 -20.41 3.25
CA GLU A 71 -16.85 -20.77 2.55
C GLU A 71 -17.59 -19.54 2.00
N ALA A 72 -17.50 -18.37 2.66
CA ALA A 72 -18.10 -17.13 2.19
C ALA A 72 -17.34 -16.56 0.99
N LYS A 73 -16.00 -16.66 0.99
CA LYS A 73 -15.15 -16.30 -0.15
C LYS A 73 -15.38 -17.25 -1.33
N GLU A 74 -15.45 -18.55 -1.08
CA GLU A 74 -15.77 -19.57 -2.09
C GLU A 74 -17.15 -19.34 -2.73
N ALA A 75 -18.15 -18.97 -1.94
CA ALA A 75 -19.47 -18.63 -2.46
C ALA A 75 -19.42 -17.42 -3.41
N SER A 76 -18.67 -16.38 -3.02
CA SER A 76 -18.48 -15.18 -3.85
C SER A 76 -17.71 -15.48 -5.14
N LEU A 77 -16.69 -16.33 -5.09
CA LEU A 77 -15.95 -16.79 -6.28
C LEU A 77 -16.84 -17.64 -7.18
N THR A 78 -17.65 -18.53 -6.60
CA THR A 78 -18.59 -19.35 -7.36
C THR A 78 -19.56 -18.45 -8.13
N GLU A 79 -20.13 -17.45 -7.47
CA GLU A 79 -20.98 -16.44 -8.12
C GLU A 79 -20.23 -15.73 -9.25
N LEU A 80 -19.04 -15.18 -8.97
CA LEU A 80 -18.23 -14.46 -9.97
C LEU A 80 -17.99 -15.29 -11.24
N PHE A 81 -17.60 -16.56 -11.10
CA PHE A 81 -17.35 -17.44 -12.24
C PHE A 81 -18.63 -17.89 -12.97
N GLU A 82 -19.77 -17.99 -12.27
CA GLU A 82 -21.03 -18.44 -12.88
C GLU A 82 -21.80 -17.32 -13.59
N THR A 83 -21.74 -16.10 -13.04
CA THR A 83 -22.51 -14.95 -13.54
C THR A 83 -21.67 -13.97 -14.35
N GLY A 84 -20.34 -13.97 -14.15
CA GLY A 84 -19.41 -12.99 -14.70
C GLY A 84 -19.21 -11.75 -13.82
N GLU A 85 -19.97 -11.58 -12.74
CA GLU A 85 -19.83 -10.45 -11.82
C GLU A 85 -20.18 -10.82 -10.37
N VAL A 86 -19.55 -10.16 -9.39
CA VAL A 86 -19.95 -10.27 -7.98
C VAL A 86 -19.72 -8.95 -7.25
N THR A 87 -20.62 -8.59 -6.34
CA THR A 87 -20.43 -7.43 -5.44
C THR A 87 -20.10 -7.92 -4.04
N VAL A 88 -18.95 -7.50 -3.51
CA VAL A 88 -18.46 -7.86 -2.18
C VAL A 88 -18.04 -6.63 -1.38
N ARG A 89 -17.97 -6.77 -0.05
CA ARG A 89 -17.58 -5.69 0.87
C ARG A 89 -16.30 -6.06 1.59
N GLN A 90 -15.36 -5.12 1.69
CA GLN A 90 -14.12 -5.28 2.47
C GLN A 90 -13.29 -6.53 2.10
N TRP A 91 -13.49 -7.14 0.92
CA TRP A 91 -12.62 -8.19 0.39
C TRP A 91 -11.94 -7.74 -0.90
N PRO A 92 -10.63 -7.41 -0.87
CA PRO A 92 -9.92 -6.77 -1.97
C PRO A 92 -9.39 -7.78 -2.99
N LEU A 93 -10.27 -8.40 -3.76
CA LEU A 93 -9.91 -9.45 -4.73
C LEU A 93 -8.90 -8.96 -5.78
N VAL A 94 -9.06 -7.72 -6.26
CA VAL A 94 -8.12 -7.08 -7.19
C VAL A 94 -7.02 -6.40 -6.38
N GLY A 95 -5.77 -6.77 -6.65
CA GLY A 95 -4.60 -6.16 -6.03
C GLY A 95 -4.51 -4.66 -6.33
N ARG A 96 -3.95 -3.90 -5.39
CA ARG A 96 -3.78 -2.45 -5.54
C ARG A 96 -2.36 -2.07 -5.16
N ASP A 97 -1.76 -1.19 -5.95
CA ASP A 97 -0.43 -0.63 -5.69
C ASP A 97 -0.58 0.79 -5.16
N LYS A 98 0.34 1.19 -4.27
CA LYS A 98 0.38 2.57 -3.76
C LYS A 98 0.62 3.54 -4.91
N TRP A 99 -0.16 4.63 -4.94
CA TRP A 99 -0.09 5.61 -6.01
C TRP A 99 -0.32 7.01 -5.43
N GLY A 100 0.73 7.61 -4.89
CA GLY A 100 0.65 8.89 -4.19
C GLY A 100 -0.13 8.74 -2.87
N THR A 101 -1.15 9.56 -2.69
CA THR A 101 -2.10 9.47 -1.56
C THR A 101 -3.24 8.48 -1.81
N GLU A 102 -3.34 7.94 -3.02
CA GLU A 102 -4.35 6.98 -3.44
C GLU A 102 -3.72 5.62 -3.76
N THR A 103 -4.49 4.77 -4.45
CA THR A 103 -4.03 3.47 -4.93
C THR A 103 -4.53 3.23 -6.36
N ARG A 104 -3.71 2.52 -7.14
CA ARG A 104 -4.04 2.12 -8.51
C ARG A 104 -4.34 0.61 -8.55
N PRO A 105 -5.39 0.17 -9.26
CA PRO A 105 -5.62 -1.26 -9.49
C PRO A 105 -4.45 -1.90 -10.25
N ARG A 106 -4.01 -3.06 -9.76
CA ARG A 106 -3.02 -3.92 -10.40
C ARG A 106 -3.73 -5.00 -11.21
N PRO A 107 -3.28 -5.35 -12.43
CA PRO A 107 -3.77 -6.52 -13.15
C PRO A 107 -3.80 -7.74 -12.22
N THR A 108 -4.94 -8.41 -12.16
CA THR A 108 -5.15 -9.54 -11.25
C THR A 108 -5.76 -10.69 -12.00
N PHE A 109 -5.13 -11.86 -11.88
CA PHE A 109 -5.50 -13.05 -12.64
C PHE A 109 -5.84 -14.20 -11.71
N LEU A 110 -6.85 -14.98 -12.09
CA LEU A 110 -7.26 -16.19 -11.40
C LEU A 110 -7.10 -17.40 -12.33
N GLU A 111 -6.88 -18.57 -11.74
CA GLU A 111 -6.90 -19.85 -12.45
C GLU A 111 -8.06 -20.71 -11.95
N ARG A 112 -8.83 -21.29 -12.87
CA ARG A 112 -9.84 -22.31 -12.56
C ARG A 112 -9.82 -23.40 -13.61
N ASP A 113 -9.61 -24.64 -13.17
CA ASP A 113 -9.59 -25.83 -14.02
C ASP A 113 -8.63 -25.71 -15.24
N GLY A 114 -7.48 -25.06 -15.04
CA GLY A 114 -6.46 -24.82 -16.08
C GLY A 114 -6.80 -23.71 -17.08
N THR A 115 -7.89 -22.98 -16.84
CA THR A 115 -8.29 -21.78 -17.60
C THR A 115 -7.96 -20.54 -16.77
N PHE A 116 -7.46 -19.50 -17.43
CA PHE A 116 -7.02 -18.25 -16.82
C PHE A 116 -8.00 -17.13 -17.12
N TYR A 117 -8.20 -16.30 -16.11
CA TYR A 117 -9.17 -15.22 -16.14
C TYR A 117 -8.53 -13.93 -15.62
N GLU A 118 -8.95 -12.80 -16.16
CA GLU A 118 -8.64 -11.48 -15.60
C GLU A 118 -9.84 -11.00 -14.78
N VAL A 119 -9.58 -10.51 -13.57
CA VAL A 119 -10.59 -9.89 -12.71
C VAL A 119 -10.33 -8.41 -12.61
N ARG A 120 -11.38 -7.62 -12.80
CA ARG A 120 -11.31 -6.15 -12.81
C ARG A 120 -12.40 -5.56 -11.93
N ILE A 121 -12.14 -4.36 -11.42
CA ILE A 121 -13.15 -3.57 -10.68
C ILE A 121 -14.04 -2.88 -11.73
N ALA A 122 -15.33 -3.23 -11.75
CA ALA A 122 -16.33 -2.56 -12.58
C ALA A 122 -16.96 -1.36 -11.86
N GLU A 123 -17.14 -1.47 -10.54
CA GLU A 123 -17.68 -0.38 -9.72
C GLU A 123 -17.04 -0.41 -8.33
N GLU A 124 -16.79 0.78 -7.78
CA GLU A 124 -16.27 0.98 -6.43
C GLU A 124 -17.14 1.99 -5.68
N ARG A 125 -17.48 1.66 -4.43
CA ARG A 125 -18.32 2.47 -3.56
C ARG A 125 -17.79 2.43 -2.14
N VAL A 126 -18.04 3.48 -1.38
CA VAL A 126 -17.84 3.50 0.06
C VAL A 126 -19.19 3.65 0.74
N LEU A 127 -19.46 2.77 1.70
CA LEU A 127 -20.73 2.73 2.43
C LEU A 127 -20.50 3.12 3.89
N GLU A 128 -21.16 4.16 4.37
CA GLU A 128 -21.16 4.47 5.81
C GLU A 128 -22.10 3.51 6.56
N ARG A 129 -21.59 2.83 7.59
CA ARG A 129 -22.36 1.90 8.41
C ARG A 129 -22.03 2.09 9.89
N GLU A 130 -23.05 1.99 10.74
CA GLU A 130 -22.81 1.84 12.18
C GLU A 130 -22.53 0.37 12.49
N ARG A 131 -21.37 0.08 13.09
CA ARG A 131 -20.96 -1.28 13.49
C ARG A 131 -20.50 -1.31 14.93
N TRP A 132 -20.58 -2.50 15.53
CA TRP A 132 -19.95 -2.77 16.82
C TRP A 132 -18.45 -2.95 16.64
N HIS A 133 -17.69 -2.42 17.59
CA HIS A 133 -16.26 -2.57 17.70
C HIS A 133 -15.94 -3.16 19.07
N PHE A 134 -15.01 -4.10 19.08
CA PHE A 134 -14.41 -4.61 20.30
C PHE A 134 -12.91 -4.33 20.29
N ALA A 135 -12.37 -4.00 21.46
CA ALA A 135 -10.95 -3.78 21.64
C ALA A 135 -10.55 -4.11 23.07
N VAL A 136 -9.25 -4.23 23.27
CA VAL A 136 -8.65 -4.36 24.58
C VAL A 136 -7.58 -3.27 24.72
N ASP A 137 -7.52 -2.64 25.89
CA ASP A 137 -6.55 -1.57 26.18
C ASP A 137 -5.60 -2.05 27.28
N ARG A 138 -4.29 -1.99 27.05
CA ARG A 138 -3.32 -2.47 28.03
C ARG A 138 -3.36 -1.59 29.28
N VAL A 139 -3.40 -2.21 30.46
CA VAL A 139 -3.33 -1.50 31.74
C VAL A 139 -2.11 -1.94 32.54
N ASP A 140 -1.34 -0.97 33.03
CA ASP A 140 -0.15 -1.22 33.85
C ASP A 140 -0.51 -1.61 35.30
N GLU A 141 -1.75 -1.36 35.71
CA GLU A 141 -2.24 -1.61 37.06
C GLU A 141 -3.00 -2.93 37.12
N THR A 142 -2.79 -3.69 38.19
CA THR A 142 -3.60 -4.88 38.49
C THR A 142 -5.07 -4.47 38.62
N PRO A 143 -6.01 -5.24 38.03
CA PRO A 143 -7.44 -5.02 38.18
C PRO A 143 -7.84 -4.90 39.67
N PRO A 144 -8.82 -4.05 40.00
CA PRO A 144 -9.25 -3.88 41.38
C PRO A 144 -9.89 -5.16 41.95
N ASP A 145 -9.78 -5.36 43.27
CA ASP A 145 -10.36 -6.51 43.95
C ASP A 145 -11.87 -6.66 43.62
N GLY A 146 -12.23 -7.81 43.05
CA GLY A 146 -13.61 -8.14 42.67
C GLY A 146 -14.03 -7.73 41.27
N ALA A 147 -13.11 -7.19 40.44
CA ALA A 147 -13.34 -7.04 39.01
C ALA A 147 -13.57 -8.40 38.33
N ALA A 148 -14.41 -8.43 37.30
CA ALA A 148 -14.55 -9.60 36.45
C ALA A 148 -13.35 -9.67 35.49
N VAL A 149 -12.48 -10.66 35.70
CA VAL A 149 -11.29 -10.91 34.87
C VAL A 149 -11.50 -12.23 34.12
N ALA A 150 -11.29 -12.21 32.81
CA ALA A 150 -11.24 -13.42 31.99
C ALA A 150 -9.79 -13.89 31.84
N GLU A 151 -9.57 -15.19 31.97
CA GLU A 151 -8.27 -15.86 31.86
C GLU A 151 -8.37 -17.03 30.86
N PRO A 152 -7.28 -17.38 30.15
CA PRO A 152 -7.25 -18.58 29.33
C PRO A 152 -7.44 -19.88 30.15
N PRO A 153 -8.17 -20.89 29.64
CA PRO A 153 -8.92 -20.86 28.39
C PRO A 153 -10.20 -20.02 28.54
N PHE A 154 -10.48 -19.18 27.53
CA PHE A 154 -11.64 -18.30 27.56
C PHE A 154 -12.95 -19.08 27.38
N ASP A 155 -13.95 -18.79 28.21
CA ASP A 155 -15.31 -19.34 28.06
C ASP A 155 -16.10 -18.51 27.04
N LEU A 156 -15.64 -18.53 25.79
CA LEU A 156 -16.17 -17.77 24.66
C LEU A 156 -16.55 -18.72 23.52
N SER A 157 -17.37 -18.21 22.59
CA SER A 157 -17.61 -18.91 21.33
C SER A 157 -16.35 -18.83 20.44
N ASP A 158 -16.19 -19.77 19.49
CA ASP A 158 -15.08 -19.72 18.52
C ASP A 158 -15.00 -18.37 17.76
N GLN A 159 -16.15 -17.71 17.54
CA GLN A 159 -16.17 -16.38 16.94
C GLN A 159 -15.59 -15.32 17.89
N ASP A 160 -16.07 -15.31 19.13
CA ASP A 160 -15.65 -14.32 20.11
C ASP A 160 -14.20 -14.50 20.54
N GLU A 161 -13.71 -15.74 20.60
CA GLU A 161 -12.29 -16.03 20.86
C GLU A 161 -11.42 -15.46 19.73
N ARG A 162 -11.78 -15.66 18.45
CA ARG A 162 -11.07 -15.03 17.32
C ARG A 162 -11.09 -13.50 17.37
N VAL A 163 -12.20 -12.89 17.82
CA VAL A 163 -12.30 -11.44 17.98
C VAL A 163 -11.42 -10.94 19.13
N LEU A 164 -11.37 -11.67 20.26
CA LEU A 164 -10.52 -11.35 21.39
C LEU A 164 -9.03 -11.48 21.03
N ASP A 165 -8.65 -12.58 20.38
CA ASP A 165 -7.28 -12.81 19.91
C ASP A 165 -6.83 -11.71 18.95
N ALA A 166 -7.67 -11.35 17.96
CA ALA A 166 -7.37 -10.27 17.02
C ALA A 166 -7.26 -8.89 17.72
N ALA A 167 -7.96 -8.69 18.84
CA ALA A 167 -7.83 -7.46 19.64
C ALA A 167 -6.53 -7.45 20.46
N LEU A 168 -6.15 -8.57 21.06
CA LEU A 168 -4.88 -8.73 21.78
C LEU A 168 -3.69 -8.55 20.82
N ASP A 169 -3.72 -9.23 19.67
CA ASP A 169 -2.71 -9.10 18.61
C ASP A 169 -2.55 -7.65 18.13
N ALA A 170 -3.65 -6.90 18.05
CA ALA A 170 -3.60 -5.51 17.65
C ALA A 170 -2.84 -4.62 18.64
N VAL A 171 -2.90 -4.93 19.94
CA VAL A 171 -2.12 -4.22 20.97
C VAL A 171 -0.63 -4.56 20.85
N TYR A 172 -0.28 -5.82 20.64
CA TYR A 172 1.11 -6.25 20.50
C TYR A 172 1.75 -5.78 19.18
N ALA A 173 1.02 -5.84 18.06
CA ALA A 173 1.48 -5.32 16.78
C ALA A 173 1.73 -3.80 16.82
N GLY A 174 1.01 -3.08 17.68
CA GLY A 174 1.25 -1.67 17.97
C GLY A 174 2.44 -1.40 18.91
N HIS A 175 3.05 -2.43 19.49
CA HIS A 175 4.09 -2.33 20.53
C HIS A 175 5.42 -3.00 20.13
N ASP A 176 5.47 -3.80 19.07
CA ASP A 176 6.71 -4.30 18.50
C ASP A 176 7.47 -3.16 17.82
N GLY A 177 8.46 -2.61 18.55
CA GLY A 177 9.37 -1.54 18.12
C GLY A 177 10.22 -1.84 16.86
N PHE A 178 9.87 -2.88 16.09
CA PHE A 178 10.29 -3.08 14.72
C PHE A 178 9.52 -2.17 13.73
N LEU A 179 8.32 -1.67 14.10
CA LEU A 179 7.45 -0.84 13.24
C LEU A 179 7.39 0.66 13.62
N GLY A 180 8.25 1.12 14.55
CA GLY A 180 8.31 2.52 14.98
C GLY A 180 7.37 2.87 16.14
N ASP A 181 7.39 4.14 16.59
CA ASP A 181 6.46 4.67 17.59
C ASP A 181 5.00 4.48 17.15
N HIS A 182 4.06 4.44 18.12
CA HIS A 182 2.62 4.29 17.91
C HIS A 182 2.15 5.15 16.71
N GLN A 183 1.87 4.52 15.57
CA GLN A 183 1.33 5.24 14.41
C GLN A 183 -0.13 5.70 14.62
N PHE A 184 -0.75 5.31 15.74
CA PHE A 184 -2.12 5.65 16.08
C PHE A 184 -2.25 5.96 17.59
N ASP A 185 -2.70 7.17 17.93
CA ASP A 185 -3.15 7.55 19.28
C ASP A 185 -4.52 6.92 19.64
N GLU A 186 -5.13 6.20 18.70
CA GLU A 186 -6.47 5.62 18.82
C GLU A 186 -6.43 4.11 19.13
N LEU A 187 -7.35 3.68 19.99
CA LEU A 187 -7.59 2.28 20.34
C LEU A 187 -7.75 1.43 19.08
N GLN A 188 -6.89 0.42 18.93
CA GLN A 188 -6.93 -0.50 17.78
C GLN A 188 -8.10 -1.47 17.95
N THR A 189 -9.16 -1.26 17.17
CA THR A 189 -10.42 -2.01 17.32
C THR A 189 -10.58 -3.10 16.27
N VAL A 190 -11.27 -4.17 16.67
CA VAL A 190 -11.82 -5.21 15.81
C VAL A 190 -13.27 -4.85 15.48
N GLU A 191 -13.53 -4.65 14.19
CA GLU A 191 -14.85 -4.34 13.66
C GLU A 191 -15.69 -5.63 13.49
N PHE A 192 -16.91 -5.65 14.03
CA PHE A 192 -17.90 -6.68 13.71
C PHE A 192 -18.45 -6.47 12.30
N HIS A 193 -17.75 -7.02 11.31
CA HIS A 193 -18.17 -6.97 9.92
C HIS A 193 -19.32 -7.94 9.62
N HIS A 194 -19.81 -7.93 8.37
CA HIS A 194 -20.97 -8.71 7.94
C HIS A 194 -20.82 -10.24 8.04
N GLY A 195 -19.60 -10.74 8.29
CA GLY A 195 -19.31 -12.15 8.52
C GLY A 195 -19.20 -12.53 10.00
N LEU A 196 -19.36 -11.57 10.91
CA LEU A 196 -19.38 -11.78 12.36
C LEU A 196 -20.78 -11.43 12.88
N ASP A 197 -21.41 -12.38 13.57
CA ASP A 197 -22.72 -12.16 14.16
C ASP A 197 -22.58 -11.42 15.50
N ALA A 198 -22.85 -10.12 15.48
CA ALA A 198 -22.83 -9.27 16.67
C ALA A 198 -23.98 -9.56 17.64
N ASP A 199 -25.12 -10.08 17.17
CA ASP A 199 -26.26 -10.41 18.04
C ASP A 199 -26.01 -11.73 18.81
N ALA A 200 -25.18 -12.61 18.26
CA ALA A 200 -24.74 -13.85 18.90
C ALA A 200 -23.49 -13.68 19.77
N SER A 201 -22.79 -12.55 19.68
CA SER A 201 -21.54 -12.29 20.40
C SER A 201 -21.78 -12.01 21.88
N ALA A 202 -20.92 -12.56 22.76
CA ALA A 202 -20.88 -12.18 24.16
C ALA A 202 -20.06 -10.89 24.41
N LEU A 203 -19.21 -10.48 23.45
CA LEU A 203 -18.30 -9.34 23.60
C LEU A 203 -18.99 -7.99 23.38
N VAL A 204 -20.10 -7.97 22.65
CA VAL A 204 -20.87 -6.75 22.36
C VAL A 204 -22.35 -7.01 22.68
N PRO A 205 -23.10 -6.01 23.19
CA PRO A 205 -22.68 -4.65 23.52
C PRO A 205 -21.88 -4.53 24.82
N SER A 206 -21.83 -5.57 25.64
CA SER A 206 -21.24 -5.53 26.98
C SER A 206 -20.59 -6.88 27.29
N PRO A 207 -19.25 -6.96 27.27
CA PRO A 207 -18.53 -8.18 27.59
C PRO A 207 -18.87 -8.69 29.00
N PRO A 208 -18.81 -10.01 29.25
CA PRO A 208 -19.06 -10.58 30.58
C PRO A 208 -17.91 -10.31 31.59
N PHE A 209 -16.82 -9.73 31.12
CA PHE A 209 -15.63 -9.36 31.89
C PHE A 209 -15.27 -7.89 31.66
N GLU A 210 -14.65 -7.27 32.67
CA GLU A 210 -14.11 -5.92 32.58
C GLU A 210 -12.66 -5.94 32.10
N TYR A 211 -11.93 -7.00 32.47
CA TYR A 211 -10.52 -7.18 32.16
C TYR A 211 -10.25 -8.57 31.58
N VAL A 212 -9.17 -8.67 30.83
CA VAL A 212 -8.59 -9.90 30.29
C VAL A 212 -7.17 -9.99 30.84
N GLU A 213 -6.82 -11.14 31.42
CA GLU A 213 -5.44 -11.48 31.74
C GLU A 213 -4.87 -12.35 30.62
N TYR A 214 -3.78 -11.91 30.01
CA TYR A 214 -3.12 -12.63 28.93
C TYR A 214 -1.60 -12.41 29.03
N GLU A 215 -0.82 -13.49 28.99
CA GLU A 215 0.65 -13.45 29.13
C GLU A 215 1.18 -12.63 30.34
N ASP A 216 0.57 -12.83 31.52
CA ASP A 216 0.87 -12.10 32.77
C ASP A 216 0.64 -10.57 32.70
N GLU A 217 -0.09 -10.09 31.68
CA GLU A 217 -0.51 -8.70 31.52
C GLU A 217 -2.04 -8.56 31.59
N PHE A 218 -2.51 -7.36 31.93
CA PHE A 218 -3.93 -7.06 32.02
C PHE A 218 -4.35 -6.09 30.92
N PHE A 219 -5.52 -6.36 30.35
CA PHE A 219 -6.13 -5.53 29.34
C PHE A 219 -7.57 -5.23 29.72
N ARG A 220 -8.01 -3.98 29.54
CA ARG A 220 -9.38 -3.55 29.76
C ARG A 220 -10.21 -3.77 28.50
N ALA A 221 -11.32 -4.49 28.61
CA ALA A 221 -12.22 -4.71 27.50
C ALA A 221 -13.05 -3.44 27.19
N VAL A 222 -13.17 -3.11 25.91
CA VAL A 222 -13.94 -1.97 25.42
C VAL A 222 -14.83 -2.44 24.27
N ALA A 223 -16.14 -2.16 24.39
CA ALA A 223 -17.13 -2.43 23.37
C ALA A 223 -17.90 -1.14 23.06
N GLU A 224 -17.95 -0.73 21.80
CA GLU A 224 -18.66 0.49 21.41
C GLU A 224 -19.19 0.44 19.97
N ARG A 225 -20.08 1.37 19.64
CA ARG A 225 -20.57 1.56 18.27
C ARG A 225 -19.84 2.70 17.62
N ARG A 226 -19.35 2.47 16.40
CA ARG A 226 -18.72 3.48 15.55
C ARG A 226 -19.38 3.51 14.19
N THR A 227 -19.41 4.69 13.56
CA THR A 227 -19.65 4.80 12.13
C THR A 227 -18.35 4.46 11.42
N VAL A 228 -18.40 3.52 10.48
CA VAL A 228 -17.26 3.08 9.67
C VAL A 228 -17.56 3.21 8.20
N GLU A 229 -16.49 3.45 7.44
CA GLU A 229 -16.48 3.40 5.99
C GLU A 229 -16.23 1.96 5.53
N VAL A 230 -17.21 1.40 4.82
CA VAL A 230 -17.18 0.02 4.33
C VAL A 230 -16.99 0.05 2.82
N PRO A 231 -15.80 -0.22 2.29
CA PRO A 231 -15.61 -0.32 0.86
C PRO A 231 -16.41 -1.50 0.29
N GLU A 232 -17.05 -1.26 -0.84
CA GLU A 232 -17.83 -2.22 -1.62
C GLU A 232 -17.33 -2.18 -3.07
N TRP A 233 -16.94 -3.34 -3.58
CA TRP A 233 -16.43 -3.48 -4.94
C TRP A 233 -17.33 -4.44 -5.71
N THR A 234 -17.64 -4.07 -6.95
CA THR A 234 -18.20 -4.97 -7.94
C THR A 234 -17.09 -5.41 -8.86
N TYR A 235 -16.81 -6.71 -8.86
CA TYR A 235 -15.82 -7.33 -9.72
C TYR A 235 -16.50 -7.94 -10.94
N VAL A 236 -15.80 -7.88 -12.07
CA VAL A 236 -16.14 -8.61 -13.29
C VAL A 236 -14.97 -9.51 -13.68
N ILE A 237 -15.28 -10.63 -14.32
CA ILE A 237 -14.29 -11.62 -14.74
C ILE A 237 -14.42 -11.93 -16.23
N ASP A 238 -13.28 -12.01 -16.92
CA ASP A 238 -13.19 -12.37 -18.32
C ASP A 238 -12.22 -13.54 -18.50
N GLU A 239 -12.60 -14.54 -19.31
CA GLU A 239 -11.69 -15.59 -19.73
C GLU A 239 -10.64 -15.00 -20.70
N ILE A 240 -9.36 -15.18 -20.39
CA ILE A 240 -8.25 -14.62 -21.19
C ILE A 240 -7.44 -15.70 -21.90
N ALA A 241 -7.31 -16.90 -21.32
CA ALA A 241 -6.54 -17.98 -21.93
C ALA A 241 -6.91 -19.36 -21.39
N ALA A 242 -6.91 -20.37 -22.26
CA ALA A 242 -7.08 -21.79 -21.90
C ALA A 242 -5.74 -22.55 -21.79
N SER A 243 -4.61 -21.84 -21.66
CA SER A 243 -3.29 -22.46 -21.50
C SER A 243 -2.29 -21.52 -20.80
N PRO A 244 -1.28 -22.05 -20.10
CA PRO A 244 -0.25 -21.23 -19.46
C PRO A 244 0.55 -20.35 -20.43
N GLY A 245 0.74 -20.80 -21.67
CA GLY A 245 1.46 -20.02 -22.70
C GLY A 245 0.68 -18.78 -23.12
N GLY A 246 -0.61 -18.96 -23.45
CA GLY A 246 -1.49 -17.83 -23.79
C GLY A 246 -1.72 -16.88 -22.60
N PHE A 247 -1.77 -17.43 -21.38
CA PHE A 247 -1.84 -16.62 -20.17
C PHE A 247 -0.63 -15.70 -20.02
N ASN A 248 0.59 -16.23 -20.14
CA ASN A 248 1.80 -15.42 -19.98
C ASN A 248 1.91 -14.31 -21.04
N GLU A 249 1.49 -14.58 -22.29
CA GLU A 249 1.45 -13.57 -23.35
C GLU A 249 0.47 -12.44 -22.98
N TYR A 250 -0.77 -12.79 -22.64
CA TYR A 250 -1.79 -11.80 -22.25
C TYR A 250 -1.38 -11.02 -20.99
N ALA A 251 -0.92 -11.71 -19.95
CA ALA A 251 -0.54 -11.12 -18.68
C ALA A 251 0.67 -10.18 -18.84
N ARG A 252 1.65 -10.53 -19.69
CA ARG A 252 2.75 -9.62 -20.03
C ARG A 252 2.22 -8.33 -20.64
N ASP A 253 1.35 -8.41 -21.65
CA ASP A 253 0.81 -7.23 -22.33
C ASP A 253 -0.06 -6.37 -21.40
N ALA A 254 -0.75 -6.98 -20.43
CA ALA A 254 -1.57 -6.27 -19.45
C ALA A 254 -0.73 -5.61 -18.33
N ILE A 255 0.42 -6.19 -17.97
CA ILE A 255 1.31 -5.68 -16.91
C ILE A 255 2.27 -4.63 -17.46
N VAL A 256 2.83 -4.83 -18.64
CA VAL A 256 3.84 -3.95 -19.24
C VAL A 256 3.15 -2.75 -19.89
N GLU A 257 3.28 -1.58 -19.27
CA GLU A 257 2.52 -0.37 -19.61
C GLU A 257 3.04 0.35 -20.87
N GLY A 258 4.27 0.06 -21.30
CA GLY A 258 4.82 0.65 -22.51
C GLY A 258 6.30 0.34 -22.75
N ASP A 259 6.82 0.86 -23.86
CA ASP A 259 8.23 0.76 -24.27
C ASP A 259 8.90 2.14 -24.24
N LEU A 260 9.75 2.37 -23.24
CA LEU A 260 10.50 3.60 -23.05
C LEU A 260 11.57 3.83 -24.13
N GLY A 261 12.02 2.78 -24.83
CA GLY A 261 12.93 2.89 -25.97
C GLY A 261 12.31 3.64 -27.15
N SER A 262 10.98 3.64 -27.26
CA SER A 262 10.23 4.30 -28.33
C SER A 262 9.87 5.76 -28.05
N VAL A 263 9.91 6.19 -26.78
CA VAL A 263 9.41 7.50 -26.30
C VAL A 263 10.34 8.67 -26.69
N GLY A 264 11.60 8.39 -27.02
CA GLY A 264 12.55 9.41 -27.47
C GLY A 264 13.12 10.28 -26.35
N LEU A 265 13.33 9.68 -25.17
CA LEU A 265 13.90 10.33 -23.98
C LEU A 265 15.22 11.06 -24.25
N SER A 266 15.44 12.18 -23.56
CA SER A 266 16.72 12.88 -23.52
C SER A 266 17.84 12.03 -22.91
N ASP A 267 19.11 12.43 -23.15
CA ASP A 267 20.25 11.74 -22.55
C ASP A 267 20.24 11.83 -21.02
N GLY A 268 19.73 12.93 -20.46
CA GLY A 268 19.60 13.15 -19.02
C GLY A 268 18.53 12.25 -18.41
N ALA A 269 17.32 12.23 -18.98
CA ALA A 269 16.24 11.35 -18.53
C ALA A 269 16.60 9.86 -18.64
N ARG A 270 17.32 9.46 -19.70
CA ARG A 270 17.89 8.10 -19.79
C ARG A 270 18.90 7.83 -18.67
N GLY A 271 19.74 8.81 -18.34
CA GLY A 271 20.65 8.73 -17.20
C GLY A 271 19.92 8.49 -15.87
N VAL A 272 18.78 9.15 -15.65
CA VAL A 272 17.93 8.94 -14.45
C VAL A 272 17.45 7.48 -14.36
N LEU A 273 16.91 6.94 -15.45
CA LEU A 273 16.45 5.55 -15.49
C LEU A 273 17.61 4.56 -15.33
N ASP A 274 18.75 4.84 -15.96
CA ASP A 274 19.96 4.03 -15.90
C ASP A 274 20.53 3.95 -14.49
N ASP A 275 20.55 5.06 -13.77
CA ASP A 275 20.97 5.14 -12.37
C ASP A 275 19.97 4.41 -11.45
N ALA A 276 18.67 4.49 -11.76
CA ALA A 276 17.63 3.79 -10.99
C ALA A 276 17.74 2.26 -11.05
N ILE A 277 18.18 1.70 -12.18
CA ILE A 277 18.37 0.24 -12.37
C ILE A 277 19.81 -0.24 -12.09
N ALA A 278 20.74 0.65 -11.76
CA ALA A 278 22.14 0.30 -11.52
C ALA A 278 22.29 -0.68 -10.35
N GLU A 279 23.36 -1.48 -10.30
CA GLU A 279 23.52 -2.45 -9.20
C GLU A 279 23.98 -1.78 -7.89
N ASP A 280 24.68 -0.64 -7.95
CA ASP A 280 25.21 0.06 -6.78
C ASP A 280 25.37 1.58 -7.01
N PRO A 281 24.54 2.43 -6.38
CA PRO A 281 23.31 2.08 -5.67
C PRO A 281 22.17 1.80 -6.66
N ARG A 282 21.32 0.79 -6.38
CA ARG A 282 20.09 0.53 -7.14
C ARG A 282 18.99 1.54 -6.81
N ARG A 283 19.28 2.80 -7.13
CA ARG A 283 18.37 3.94 -7.01
C ARG A 283 18.98 5.17 -7.66
N TYR A 284 18.13 5.97 -8.28
CA TYR A 284 18.35 7.38 -8.51
C TYR A 284 17.75 8.17 -7.35
N GLY A 285 18.31 9.32 -7.00
CA GLY A 285 17.63 10.23 -6.10
C GLY A 285 18.08 11.67 -6.18
N GLU A 286 17.11 12.55 -5.95
CA GLU A 286 17.22 14.00 -6.11
C GLU A 286 16.49 14.73 -4.97
N GLY A 287 16.91 15.97 -4.67
CA GLY A 287 16.15 16.86 -3.79
C GLY A 287 14.97 17.53 -4.51
N ALA A 288 14.19 18.32 -3.77
CA ALA A 288 13.14 19.15 -4.36
C ALA A 288 13.65 20.56 -4.76
N PRO A 289 13.14 21.15 -5.86
CA PRO A 289 12.22 20.57 -6.85
C PRO A 289 12.91 19.53 -7.76
N PRO A 290 12.15 18.64 -8.42
CA PRO A 290 12.71 17.70 -9.39
C PRO A 290 13.39 18.44 -10.56
N SER A 291 14.45 17.84 -11.12
CA SER A 291 15.10 18.34 -12.33
C SER A 291 14.24 18.10 -13.57
N ASP A 292 14.48 18.88 -14.63
CA ASP A 292 13.86 18.65 -15.94
C ASP A 292 14.07 17.21 -16.44
N ASP A 293 15.23 16.60 -16.14
CA ASP A 293 15.57 15.24 -16.51
C ASP A 293 14.74 14.19 -15.73
N LEU A 294 14.52 14.42 -14.42
CA LEU A 294 13.66 13.57 -13.59
C LEU A 294 12.19 13.74 -13.99
N ASP A 295 11.71 14.97 -14.20
CA ASP A 295 10.34 15.24 -14.64
C ASP A 295 10.03 14.57 -15.98
N GLU A 296 10.98 14.59 -16.93
CA GLU A 296 10.82 13.88 -18.22
C GLU A 296 10.75 12.35 -18.02
N ALA A 297 11.62 11.78 -17.17
CA ALA A 297 11.59 10.35 -16.86
C ALA A 297 10.28 9.93 -16.17
N LEU A 298 9.82 10.70 -15.18
CA LEU A 298 8.56 10.47 -14.48
C LEU A 298 7.35 10.66 -15.39
N GLY A 299 7.42 11.59 -16.35
CA GLY A 299 6.41 11.75 -17.39
C GLY A 299 6.31 10.52 -18.29
N ALA A 300 7.44 9.94 -18.69
CA ALA A 300 7.45 8.72 -19.49
C ALA A 300 7.00 7.47 -18.72
N LEU A 301 7.19 7.45 -17.40
CA LEU A 301 6.64 6.45 -16.49
C LEU A 301 5.16 6.68 -16.13
N GLY A 302 4.54 7.76 -16.61
CA GLY A 302 3.15 8.11 -16.31
C GLY A 302 2.90 8.56 -14.86
N ILE A 303 3.94 8.87 -14.09
CA ILE A 303 3.84 9.29 -12.69
C ILE A 303 3.65 10.82 -12.58
N ALA A 304 4.24 11.59 -13.51
CA ALA A 304 4.33 13.05 -13.36
C ALA A 304 2.98 13.77 -13.28
N GLU A 305 1.91 13.23 -13.88
CA GLU A 305 0.58 13.85 -13.84
C GLU A 305 -0.10 13.74 -12.47
N ASP A 306 0.29 12.74 -11.68
CA ASP A 306 -0.25 12.46 -10.34
C ASP A 306 0.66 12.98 -9.20
N LEU A 307 1.79 13.60 -9.56
CA LEU A 307 2.66 14.26 -8.59
C LEU A 307 2.10 15.61 -8.19
N GLU A 308 1.93 15.77 -6.88
CA GLU A 308 1.66 17.06 -6.27
C GLU A 308 2.98 17.76 -5.85
N PRO A 309 2.96 19.09 -5.67
CA PRO A 309 4.13 19.80 -5.12
C PRO A 309 4.54 19.20 -3.78
N ILE A 310 5.85 19.00 -3.56
CA ILE A 310 6.34 18.30 -2.37
C ILE A 310 5.79 18.80 -1.03
N ASP A 311 5.56 20.12 -0.91
CA ASP A 311 5.02 20.75 0.29
C ASP A 311 3.53 20.41 0.56
N SER A 312 2.83 19.71 -0.34
CA SER A 312 1.46 19.20 -0.11
C SER A 312 1.44 17.87 0.63
N TYR A 313 2.53 17.11 0.57
CA TYR A 313 2.61 15.82 1.23
C TYR A 313 2.99 16.02 2.70
N GLU A 314 2.12 15.59 3.62
CA GLU A 314 2.40 15.63 5.06
C GLU A 314 3.32 14.47 5.48
N GLU A 315 3.29 13.38 4.73
CA GLU A 315 4.04 12.15 4.97
C GLU A 315 4.63 11.59 3.67
N ARG A 316 5.48 10.56 3.80
CA ARG A 316 6.02 9.84 2.66
C ARG A 316 4.90 9.20 1.82
N VAL A 317 4.94 9.44 0.52
CA VAL A 317 4.09 8.74 -0.46
C VAL A 317 4.93 7.88 -1.41
N ASP A 318 4.33 6.83 -1.96
CA ASP A 318 4.97 5.94 -2.90
C ASP A 318 4.11 5.82 -4.17
N PHE A 319 4.74 5.79 -5.34
CA PHE A 319 4.15 5.37 -6.61
C PHE A 319 4.82 4.08 -7.02
N ARG A 320 4.09 2.98 -7.03
CA ARG A 320 4.68 1.65 -7.15
C ARG A 320 4.26 0.94 -8.42
N ASN A 321 5.12 0.01 -8.82
CA ASN A 321 4.84 -1.04 -9.78
C ASN A 321 4.58 -0.57 -11.22
N VAL A 322 5.28 0.48 -11.67
CA VAL A 322 5.28 0.85 -13.09
C VAL A 322 6.18 -0.11 -13.85
N VAL A 323 5.59 -0.99 -14.67
CA VAL A 323 6.35 -2.00 -15.42
C VAL A 323 6.45 -1.60 -16.88
N VAL A 324 7.67 -1.48 -17.41
CA VAL A 324 7.94 -0.98 -18.77
C VAL A 324 9.07 -1.75 -19.44
N GLU A 325 9.05 -1.79 -20.78
CA GLU A 325 10.21 -2.20 -21.55
C GLU A 325 11.21 -1.04 -21.59
N TYR A 326 12.47 -1.34 -21.28
CA TYR A 326 13.55 -0.37 -21.37
C TYR A 326 14.84 -1.10 -21.74
N ARG A 327 15.59 -0.54 -22.70
CA ARG A 327 16.79 -1.18 -23.27
C ARG A 327 16.48 -2.58 -23.81
N ASP A 328 17.07 -3.62 -23.23
CA ASP A 328 16.98 -5.01 -23.67
C ASP A 328 16.11 -5.87 -22.72
N GLY A 329 15.37 -5.25 -21.80
CA GLY A 329 14.63 -5.96 -20.74
C GLY A 329 13.34 -5.27 -20.32
N VAL A 330 12.67 -5.87 -19.33
CA VAL A 330 11.49 -5.32 -18.67
C VAL A 330 11.88 -4.92 -17.26
N TYR A 331 11.51 -3.72 -16.85
CA TYR A 331 11.86 -3.18 -15.55
C TYR A 331 10.61 -2.70 -14.83
N ARG A 332 10.60 -2.91 -13.51
CA ARG A 332 9.62 -2.35 -12.58
C ARG A 332 10.25 -1.15 -11.88
N PHE A 333 9.58 0.00 -11.94
CA PHE A 333 9.98 1.22 -11.26
C PHE A 333 9.03 1.56 -10.11
N ASP A 334 9.63 1.98 -8.99
CA ASP A 334 8.95 2.56 -7.84
C ASP A 334 9.53 3.96 -7.56
N LEU A 335 8.68 4.96 -7.38
CA LEU A 335 9.06 6.28 -6.89
C LEU A 335 8.66 6.43 -5.42
N ILE A 336 9.61 6.85 -4.59
CA ILE A 336 9.36 7.27 -3.21
C ILE A 336 9.51 8.78 -3.14
N VAL A 337 8.50 9.46 -2.57
CA VAL A 337 8.52 10.90 -2.31
C VAL A 337 8.53 11.12 -0.81
N SER A 338 9.55 11.84 -0.32
CA SER A 338 9.74 12.14 1.10
C SER A 338 9.74 13.67 1.30
N PRO A 339 8.69 14.23 1.91
CA PRO A 339 8.55 15.67 2.15
C PRO A 339 9.71 16.30 2.94
#